data_AF-A0A7S1ZAX6-F1
#
_entry.id   AF-A0A7S1ZAX6-F1
#
_cell.length_a   1.000
_cell.length_b   1.000
_cell.length_c   1.000
_cell.angle_alpha   90.00
_cell.angle_beta   90.00
_cell.angle_gamma   90.00
#
_symmetry.space_group_name_H-M   'P 1'
#
loop_
_entity.id
_entity.type
_entity.pdbx_description
1 polymer ?
#
loop_
_entity_poly.entity_id
_entity_poly.type
_entity_poly.pdbx_seq_one_letter_code
_entity_poly.pdbx_strand_id
1 'polypeptide(L)'
;MVPLYIDYVRQSTSSTGESSGGNFDASSPPSGISAIIMEYLPGEDMHHLRDRHCQSLSHTTNIPTRRISIQDAVYLTADVMIPLIRAMHDTGVIHRDVKPSNCVRSGTTSNEREFKMVDFGLSKSFVVPKGSSYADDTYPWDKPWQLPPSEAAKLRSSGNTDAKPPKASLRRERTEADFRGTSMYASLRVHQSKDHCRRDDVWGLLYVFCDLVSGGLPWMSHAATRDRAMCQIMKEQVHGERAAGD
;
A
#
# COMPACT_ATOMS: atom_id res chain seq x y z
N MET A 1 4.40 -14.13 15.67
CA MET A 1 4.68 -14.67 14.32
C MET A 1 4.36 -13.55 13.37
N VAL A 2 5.37 -13.04 12.68
CA VAL A 2 5.36 -11.77 11.91
C VAL A 2 4.99 -12.12 10.46
N PRO A 3 4.22 -11.30 9.73
CA PRO A 3 3.98 -11.55 8.32
C PRO A 3 5.29 -11.34 7.57
N LEU A 4 5.90 -12.45 7.14
CA LEU A 4 6.78 -12.47 5.99
C LEU A 4 6.00 -11.89 4.82
N TYR A 5 6.38 -10.73 4.30
CA TYR A 5 7.47 -10.72 3.34
C TYR A 5 8.41 -9.52 3.51
N ILE A 6 8.95 -9.35 4.72
CA ILE A 6 10.32 -8.86 4.93
C ILE A 6 10.93 -9.67 6.10
N ASP A 7 11.17 -10.97 5.92
CA ASP A 7 12.18 -11.67 6.72
C ASP A 7 13.45 -11.79 5.89
N TYR A 8 14.20 -10.70 5.99
CA TYR A 8 15.62 -10.67 5.71
C TYR A 8 16.30 -11.58 6.72
N VAL A 9 16.94 -12.64 6.21
CA VAL A 9 17.93 -13.51 6.86
C VAL A 9 18.41 -12.99 8.21
N ARG A 10 17.89 -13.55 9.30
CA ARG A 10 18.58 -13.55 10.59
C ARG A 10 19.29 -14.90 10.70
N GLN A 11 20.52 -14.97 10.20
CA GLN A 11 21.44 -16.03 10.61
C GLN A 11 21.78 -15.76 12.09
N SER A 12 21.26 -16.60 12.97
CA SER A 12 21.90 -16.86 14.25
C SER A 12 21.92 -18.37 14.44
N THR A 13 23.14 -18.89 14.32
CA THR A 13 23.62 -20.22 14.66
C THR A 13 23.01 -20.79 15.94
N SER A 14 22.58 -22.05 15.89
CA SER A 14 23.02 -23.07 16.86
C SER A 14 22.56 -24.46 16.43
N SER A 15 23.55 -25.32 16.24
CA SER A 15 23.53 -26.77 16.06
C SER A 15 22.77 -27.53 17.14
N THR A 16 22.08 -28.61 16.72
CA THR A 16 21.97 -29.99 17.28
C THR A 16 20.69 -30.56 16.65
N GLY A 17 20.70 -31.51 15.71
CA GLY A 17 21.26 -32.85 15.85
C GLY A 17 20.14 -33.76 16.34
N GLU A 18 19.41 -34.41 15.42
CA GLU A 18 19.00 -35.83 15.49
C GLU A 18 17.95 -36.18 14.42
N SER A 19 18.20 -37.33 13.82
CA SER A 19 17.48 -38.04 12.76
C SER A 19 16.34 -38.89 13.30
N SER A 20 15.25 -39.05 12.51
CA SER A 20 14.66 -40.35 12.08
C SER A 20 13.15 -40.26 11.78
N GLY A 21 12.72 -41.01 10.76
CA GLY A 21 11.37 -41.59 10.69
C GLY A 21 10.34 -40.77 9.90
N GLY A 22 9.87 -41.31 8.78
CA GLY A 22 9.08 -40.60 7.79
C GLY A 22 7.56 -40.64 7.96
N ASN A 23 6.90 -39.86 7.11
CA ASN A 23 5.63 -40.24 6.48
C ASN A 23 5.45 -39.35 5.25
N PHE A 24 5.28 -39.97 4.08
CA PHE A 24 4.83 -39.29 2.86
C PHE A 24 3.36 -38.95 3.06
N ASP A 25 3.02 -37.66 3.10
CA ASP A 25 1.63 -37.22 2.93
C ASP A 25 1.55 -36.08 1.92
N ALA A 26 0.59 -36.24 1.02
CA ALA A 26 0.38 -35.46 -0.17
C ALA A 26 -0.12 -34.05 0.14
N SER A 27 0.66 -33.02 -0.22
CA SER A 27 0.15 -31.71 -0.67
C SER A 27 1.27 -30.75 -1.10
N SER A 28 2.39 -31.24 -1.63
CA SER A 28 3.34 -30.36 -2.30
C SER A 28 2.67 -29.75 -3.53
N PRO A 29 2.47 -28.42 -3.61
CA PRO A 29 1.99 -27.83 -4.85
C PRO A 29 3.06 -28.07 -5.94
N PRO A 30 2.65 -28.36 -7.18
CA PRO A 30 3.58 -28.52 -8.28
C PRO A 30 4.47 -27.28 -8.39
N SER A 31 5.76 -27.51 -8.58
CA SER A 31 6.79 -26.49 -8.78
C SER A 31 6.34 -25.47 -9.83
N GLY A 32 5.93 -24.28 -9.38
CA GLY A 32 5.54 -23.19 -10.28
C GLY A 32 4.44 -22.26 -9.79
N ILE A 33 3.69 -22.60 -8.73
CA ILE A 33 2.64 -21.70 -8.21
C ILE A 33 3.21 -20.79 -7.13
N SER A 34 3.50 -19.54 -7.49
CA SER A 34 3.74 -18.47 -6.51
C SER A 34 2.39 -17.98 -5.99
N ALA A 35 1.93 -18.54 -4.87
CA ALA A 35 0.77 -18.02 -4.15
C ALA A 35 1.22 -16.98 -3.11
N ILE A 36 0.53 -15.84 -3.05
CA ILE A 36 0.68 -14.89 -1.93
C ILE A 36 -0.23 -15.41 -0.82
N ILE A 37 0.37 -16.02 0.21
CA ILE A 37 -0.35 -16.41 1.42
C ILE A 37 -0.45 -15.16 2.30
N MET A 38 -1.64 -14.58 2.37
CA MET A 38 -1.93 -13.51 3.33
C MET A 38 -2.22 -14.15 4.69
N GLU A 39 -1.49 -13.74 5.72
CA GLU A 39 -1.90 -14.00 7.09
C GLU A 39 -3.30 -13.42 7.29
N TYR A 40 -4.24 -14.25 7.75
CA TYR A 40 -5.53 -13.74 8.20
C TYR A 40 -5.25 -12.83 9.38
N LEU A 41 -5.48 -11.52 9.22
CA LEU A 41 -5.41 -10.56 10.31
C LEU A 41 -6.78 -10.57 11.01
N PRO A 42 -6.93 -11.20 12.20
CA PRO A 42 -8.16 -11.14 12.99
C PRO A 42 -8.28 -9.71 13.56
N GLY A 43 -8.75 -8.79 12.74
CA GLY A 43 -8.80 -7.38 13.08
C GLY A 43 -9.84 -6.62 12.27
N GLU A 44 -10.24 -5.48 12.81
CA GLU A 44 -11.14 -4.55 12.14
C GLU A 44 -10.30 -3.54 11.34
N ASP A 45 -10.68 -3.31 10.09
CA ASP A 45 -10.05 -2.26 9.27
C ASP A 45 -10.44 -0.85 9.80
N MET A 46 -9.80 0.21 9.27
CA MET A 46 -10.12 1.56 9.73
C MET A 46 -11.54 2.03 9.38
N HIS A 47 -12.23 1.40 8.40
CA HIS A 47 -13.66 1.67 8.19
C HIS A 47 -14.47 1.17 9.39
N HIS A 48 -14.24 -0.06 9.84
CA HIS A 48 -14.92 -0.64 10.98
C HIS A 48 -14.56 0.07 12.30
N LEU A 49 -13.31 0.50 12.48
CA LEU A 49 -12.89 1.33 13.63
C LEU A 49 -13.62 2.68 13.67
N ARG A 50 -13.71 3.36 12.52
CA ARG A 50 -14.50 4.59 12.38
C ARG A 50 -15.96 4.32 12.72
N ASP A 51 -16.56 3.33 12.08
CA ASP A 51 -18.00 3.10 12.18
C ASP A 51 -18.40 2.71 13.62
N ARG A 52 -17.55 1.97 14.34
CA ARG A 52 -17.74 1.67 15.78
C ARG A 52 -17.62 2.90 16.67
N HIS A 53 -16.63 3.76 16.42
CA HIS A 53 -16.50 5.04 17.13
C HIS A 53 -17.74 5.92 16.92
N CYS A 54 -18.25 5.95 15.69
CA CYS A 54 -19.47 6.68 15.32
C CYS A 54 -20.71 6.09 16.02
N GLN A 55 -20.85 4.76 16.08
CA GLN A 55 -21.95 4.07 16.77
C GLN A 55 -21.94 4.30 18.29
N SER A 56 -20.74 4.39 18.90
CA SER A 56 -20.59 4.72 20.31
C SER A 56 -21.01 6.16 20.62
N LEU A 57 -20.79 7.10 19.67
CA LEU A 57 -21.18 8.50 19.80
C LEU A 57 -22.66 8.74 19.44
N SER A 58 -23.24 7.93 18.55
CA SER A 58 -24.64 8.07 18.13
C SER A 58 -25.65 7.69 19.21
N HIS A 59 -25.25 6.94 20.26
CA HIS A 59 -26.08 6.72 21.44
C HIS A 59 -26.38 8.02 22.22
N THR A 60 -25.57 9.06 22.04
CA THR A 60 -25.72 10.38 22.67
C THR A 60 -26.28 11.45 21.74
N THR A 61 -26.21 11.27 20.42
CA THR A 61 -26.72 12.23 19.42
C THR A 61 -27.34 11.50 18.24
N ASN A 62 -28.59 11.83 17.89
CA ASN A 62 -29.40 11.13 16.89
C ASN A 62 -28.95 11.37 15.41
N ILE A 63 -27.68 11.68 15.19
CA ILE A 63 -27.07 11.94 13.87
C ILE A 63 -25.86 11.00 13.72
N PRO A 64 -25.87 10.02 12.80
CA PRO A 64 -24.71 9.20 12.52
C PRO A 64 -23.67 10.05 11.78
N THR A 65 -22.66 10.56 12.49
CA THR A 65 -21.57 11.29 11.84
C THR A 65 -20.53 10.29 11.37
N ARG A 66 -20.15 10.24 10.07
CA ARG A 66 -18.96 9.48 9.59
C ARG A 66 -17.63 10.13 10.03
N ARG A 67 -17.65 11.02 11.01
CA ARG A 67 -16.52 11.84 11.44
C ARG A 67 -15.86 11.19 12.64
N ILE A 68 -14.54 11.28 12.71
CA ILE A 68 -13.77 10.99 13.93
C ILE A 68 -13.19 12.27 14.49
N SER A 69 -12.68 12.21 15.73
CA SER A 69 -12.00 13.36 16.33
C SER A 69 -10.75 13.75 15.51
N ILE A 70 -10.39 15.03 15.51
CA ILE A 70 -9.16 15.51 14.86
C ILE A 70 -7.94 14.77 15.43
N GLN A 71 -7.93 14.52 16.74
CA GLN A 71 -6.86 13.79 17.41
C GLN A 71 -6.71 12.37 16.85
N ASP A 72 -7.82 11.63 16.70
CA ASP A 72 -7.78 10.28 16.13
C ASP A 72 -7.39 10.31 14.64
N ALA A 73 -7.87 11.30 13.87
CA ALA A 73 -7.49 11.47 12.48
C ALA A 73 -5.99 11.76 12.30
N VAL A 74 -5.41 12.58 13.19
CA VAL A 74 -3.97 12.84 13.21
C VAL A 74 -3.21 11.56 13.58
N TYR A 75 -3.63 10.85 14.63
CA TYR A 75 -3.00 9.58 15.02
C TYR A 75 -3.01 8.55 13.87
N LEU A 76 -4.18 8.31 13.25
CA LEU A 76 -4.31 7.33 12.18
C LEU A 76 -3.50 7.72 10.93
N THR A 77 -3.48 8.99 10.57
CA THR A 77 -2.77 9.39 9.34
C THR A 77 -1.29 9.62 9.57
N ALA A 78 -0.92 10.41 10.59
CA ALA A 78 0.46 10.81 10.85
C ALA A 78 1.27 9.76 11.61
N ASP A 79 0.73 9.16 12.67
CA ASP A 79 1.49 8.20 13.50
C ASP A 79 1.40 6.77 12.98
N VAL A 80 0.33 6.42 12.27
CA VAL A 80 0.12 5.07 11.73
C VAL A 80 0.43 4.98 10.23
N MET A 81 -0.30 5.70 9.37
CA MET A 81 -0.19 5.49 7.91
C MET A 81 1.08 6.08 7.29
N ILE A 82 1.57 7.26 7.73
CA ILE A 82 2.81 7.84 7.19
C ILE A 82 4.00 6.90 7.37
N PRO A 83 4.29 6.34 8.57
CA PRO A 83 5.38 5.38 8.74
C PRO A 83 5.25 4.13 7.86
N LEU A 84 4.03 3.61 7.69
CA LEU A 84 3.78 2.44 6.85
C LEU A 84 4.04 2.74 5.36
N ILE A 85 3.54 3.86 4.85
CA ILE A 85 3.77 4.31 3.48
C ILE A 85 5.27 4.56 3.26
N ARG A 86 5.94 5.21 4.22
CA ARG A 86 7.39 5.43 4.16
C ARG A 86 8.16 4.11 4.11
N ALA A 87 7.80 3.13 4.94
CA ALA A 87 8.44 1.82 4.95
C ALA A 87 8.30 1.12 3.58
N MET A 88 7.11 1.18 2.96
CA MET A 88 6.91 0.68 1.59
C MET A 88 7.75 1.43 0.56
N HIS A 89 7.81 2.76 0.65
CA HIS A 89 8.60 3.57 -0.26
C HIS A 89 10.10 3.29 -0.10
N ASP A 90 10.56 2.99 1.10
CA ASP A 90 11.94 2.64 1.40
C ASP A 90 12.37 1.29 0.84
N THR A 91 11.43 0.40 0.49
CA THR A 91 11.69 -0.85 -0.24
C THR A 91 11.59 -0.69 -1.76
N GLY A 92 11.20 0.48 -2.27
CA GLY A 92 11.05 0.73 -3.70
C GLY A 92 9.65 0.46 -4.26
N VAL A 93 8.63 0.36 -3.39
CA VAL A 93 7.24 0.08 -3.78
C VAL A 93 6.35 1.31 -3.53
N ILE A 94 5.43 1.58 -4.46
CA ILE A 94 4.28 2.47 -4.23
C ILE A 94 2.99 1.65 -4.11
N HIS A 95 2.08 2.08 -3.26
CA HIS A 95 0.84 1.35 -2.97
C HIS A 95 -0.20 1.51 -4.09
N ARG A 96 -0.41 2.75 -4.56
CA ARG A 96 -1.43 3.15 -5.55
C ARG A 96 -2.90 2.94 -5.15
N ASP A 97 -3.19 2.56 -3.91
CA ASP A 97 -4.56 2.44 -3.39
C ASP A 97 -4.64 2.72 -1.88
N VAL A 98 -4.04 3.85 -1.48
CA VAL A 98 -4.08 4.33 -0.10
C VAL A 98 -5.52 4.70 0.28
N LYS A 99 -6.10 3.95 1.21
CA LYS A 99 -7.45 4.16 1.73
C LYS A 99 -7.63 3.49 3.10
N PRO A 100 -8.64 3.88 3.91
CA PRO A 100 -8.78 3.37 5.27
C PRO A 100 -8.99 1.85 5.36
N SER A 101 -9.70 1.25 4.41
CA SER A 101 -9.92 -0.21 4.40
C SER A 101 -8.64 -1.03 4.15
N ASN A 102 -7.58 -0.39 3.62
CA ASN A 102 -6.30 -1.05 3.34
C ASN A 102 -5.30 -0.87 4.48
N CYS A 103 -5.71 -0.27 5.61
CA CYS A 103 -4.94 -0.22 6.85
C CYS A 103 -5.69 -1.04 7.90
N VAL A 104 -5.10 -2.15 8.34
CA VAL A 104 -5.75 -3.13 9.21
C VAL A 104 -4.99 -3.25 10.52
N ARG A 105 -5.73 -3.35 11.62
CA ARG A 105 -5.15 -3.61 12.94
C ARG A 105 -4.78 -5.09 13.05
N SER A 106 -3.52 -5.39 13.33
CA SER A 106 -2.99 -6.76 13.37
C SER A 106 -3.17 -7.47 14.72
N GLY A 107 -3.61 -6.74 15.75
CA GLY A 107 -3.71 -7.27 17.11
C GLY A 107 -4.98 -8.04 17.40
N THR A 108 -4.84 -9.16 18.11
CA THR A 108 -5.97 -10.01 18.59
C THR A 108 -6.65 -9.41 19.82
N THR A 109 -5.95 -8.57 20.58
CA THR A 109 -6.50 -7.90 21.77
C THR A 109 -6.73 -6.42 21.49
N SER A 110 -7.72 -5.80 22.16
CA SER A 110 -8.08 -4.37 21.96
C SER A 110 -6.96 -3.38 22.32
N ASN A 111 -5.96 -3.81 23.12
CA ASN A 111 -4.83 -2.97 23.53
C ASN A 111 -3.65 -2.96 22.55
N GLU A 112 -3.62 -3.86 21.57
CA GLU A 112 -2.53 -3.91 20.58
C GLU A 112 -2.74 -2.83 19.50
N ARG A 113 -1.82 -1.85 19.46
CA ARG A 113 -1.81 -0.74 18.49
C ARG A 113 -0.92 -1.04 17.28
N GLU A 114 -0.91 -2.29 16.82
CA GLU A 114 -0.15 -2.68 15.62
C GLU A 114 -1.05 -2.58 14.39
N PHE A 115 -0.60 -1.83 13.38
CA PHE A 115 -1.30 -1.63 12.10
C PHE A 115 -0.42 -2.07 10.94
N LYS A 116 -1.05 -2.57 9.88
CA LYS A 116 -0.40 -3.04 8.66
C LYS A 116 -1.14 -2.53 7.43
N MET A 117 -0.40 -2.20 6.38
CA MET A 117 -0.97 -1.98 5.06
C MET A 117 -1.24 -3.32 4.39
N VAL A 118 -2.40 -3.45 3.77
CA VAL A 118 -2.85 -4.65 3.05
C VAL A 118 -3.27 -4.28 1.63
N ASP A 119 -3.58 -5.29 0.81
CA ASP A 119 -4.01 -5.13 -0.59
C ASP A 119 -2.96 -4.45 -1.50
N PHE A 120 -1.91 -5.20 -1.79
CA PHE A 120 -0.88 -4.83 -2.77
C PHE A 120 -1.27 -5.19 -4.20
N GLY A 121 -2.54 -5.55 -4.47
CA GLY A 121 -3.00 -5.98 -5.80
C GLY A 121 -2.82 -4.91 -6.88
N LEU A 122 -2.81 -3.64 -6.45
CA LEU A 122 -2.53 -2.49 -7.31
C LEU A 122 -1.13 -1.91 -7.07
N SER A 123 -0.26 -2.49 -6.26
CA SER A 123 1.07 -1.90 -6.02
C SER A 123 1.98 -1.95 -7.26
N LYS A 124 3.05 -1.15 -7.25
CA LYS A 124 4.04 -1.10 -8.33
C LYS A 124 5.44 -0.84 -7.77
N SER A 125 6.43 -1.60 -8.25
CA SER A 125 7.83 -1.23 -8.02
C SER A 125 8.18 0.01 -8.84
N PHE A 126 8.72 1.03 -8.19
CA PHE A 126 9.31 2.19 -8.85
C PHE A 126 10.85 2.09 -8.91
N VAL A 127 11.40 0.98 -8.45
CA VAL A 127 12.82 0.62 -8.57
C VAL A 127 12.95 -0.53 -9.57
N VAL A 128 13.92 -0.43 -10.47
CA VAL A 128 14.19 -1.40 -11.54
C VAL A 128 15.68 -1.67 -11.67
N PRO A 129 16.10 -2.77 -12.32
CA PRO A 129 17.51 -3.01 -12.59
C PRO A 129 18.11 -1.86 -13.42
N LYS A 130 19.29 -1.41 -13.01
CA LYS A 130 20.07 -0.39 -13.73
C LYS A 130 20.34 -0.84 -15.17
N GLY A 131 20.22 0.08 -16.13
CA GLY A 131 20.39 -0.22 -17.55
C GLY A 131 19.25 -1.00 -18.21
N SER A 132 18.16 -1.30 -17.49
CA SER A 132 16.95 -1.85 -18.11
C SER A 132 16.25 -0.79 -18.98
N SER A 133 15.40 -1.22 -19.92
CA SER A 133 14.63 -0.29 -20.78
C SER A 133 13.68 0.64 -20.00
N TYR A 134 13.38 0.30 -18.75
CA TYR A 134 12.53 1.07 -17.86
C TYR A 134 13.32 1.98 -16.91
N ALA A 135 14.65 1.89 -16.90
CA ALA A 135 15.49 2.61 -15.95
C ALA A 135 15.69 4.07 -16.37
N ASP A 136 15.68 4.95 -15.37
CA ASP A 136 16.26 6.27 -15.45
C ASP A 136 17.58 6.27 -14.68
N ASP A 137 18.67 6.00 -15.39
CA ASP A 137 20.00 5.85 -14.80
C ASP A 137 20.60 7.17 -14.32
N THR A 138 19.95 8.31 -14.58
CA THR A 138 20.29 9.59 -13.96
C THR A 138 19.93 9.62 -12.47
N TYR A 139 18.98 8.76 -12.05
CA TYR A 139 18.54 8.63 -10.66
C TYR A 139 18.80 7.20 -10.15
N PRO A 140 20.02 6.90 -9.67
CA PRO A 140 20.33 5.60 -9.08
C PRO A 140 19.51 5.35 -7.79
N TRP A 141 19.31 4.08 -7.47
CA TRP A 141 18.71 3.65 -6.21
C TRP A 141 19.78 3.12 -5.26
N ASP A 142 20.06 3.89 -4.21
CA ASP A 142 21.19 3.63 -3.32
C ASP A 142 20.84 2.78 -2.10
N LYS A 143 19.54 2.53 -1.86
CA LYS A 143 19.11 1.65 -0.75
C LYS A 143 19.22 0.18 -1.15
N PRO A 144 19.36 -0.75 -0.18
CA PRO A 144 19.27 -2.17 -0.47
C PRO A 144 17.96 -2.49 -1.20
N TRP A 145 18.07 -2.89 -2.47
CA TRP A 145 16.89 -3.24 -3.25
C TRP A 145 16.55 -4.72 -3.01
N GLN A 146 15.40 -4.94 -2.37
CA GLN A 146 14.82 -6.28 -2.26
C GLN A 146 14.11 -6.61 -3.57
N LEU A 147 14.67 -7.56 -4.31
CA LEU A 147 14.08 -8.00 -5.58
C LEU A 147 12.66 -8.55 -5.32
N PRO A 148 11.65 -8.15 -6.12
CA PRO A 148 10.34 -8.80 -6.09
C PRO A 148 10.50 -10.32 -6.27
N PRO A 149 9.62 -11.15 -5.67
CA PRO A 149 9.73 -12.62 -5.77
C PRO A 149 9.86 -13.14 -7.21
N SER A 150 9.17 -12.50 -8.17
CA SER A 150 9.25 -12.85 -9.59
C SER A 150 10.63 -12.58 -10.20
N GLU A 151 11.31 -11.50 -9.81
CA GLU A 151 12.68 -11.17 -10.26
C GLU A 151 13.71 -12.00 -9.51
N ALA A 152 13.51 -12.22 -8.21
CA ALA A 152 14.34 -13.12 -7.41
C ALA A 152 14.30 -14.57 -7.94
N ALA A 153 13.14 -15.05 -8.38
CA ALA A 153 12.98 -16.37 -8.99
C ALA A 153 13.73 -16.49 -10.32
N LYS A 154 13.69 -15.46 -11.17
CA LYS A 154 14.50 -15.41 -12.41
C LYS A 154 16.00 -15.48 -12.10
N LEU A 155 16.46 -14.72 -11.10
CA LEU A 155 17.85 -14.74 -10.66
C LEU A 155 18.28 -16.13 -10.16
N ARG A 156 17.42 -16.80 -9.36
CA ARG A 156 17.65 -18.16 -8.87
C ARG A 156 17.69 -19.20 -10.00
N SER A 157 16.83 -19.05 -11.02
CA SER A 157 16.83 -19.93 -12.19
C SER A 157 18.10 -19.82 -13.05
N SER A 158 18.84 -18.71 -12.92
CA SER A 158 20.16 -18.52 -13.54
C SER A 158 21.29 -19.32 -12.86
N GLY A 159 21.01 -20.08 -11.80
CA GLY A 159 21.98 -20.97 -11.14
C GLY A 159 23.01 -20.29 -10.24
N ASN A 160 22.91 -18.97 -10.02
CA ASN A 160 23.85 -18.22 -9.19
C ASN A 160 23.17 -17.79 -7.87
N THR A 161 23.30 -18.60 -6.82
CA THR A 161 22.68 -18.38 -5.51
C THR A 161 23.37 -17.31 -4.66
N ASP A 162 24.61 -16.94 -5.02
CA ASP A 162 25.42 -15.92 -4.32
C ASP A 162 25.48 -14.59 -5.09
N ALA A 163 24.70 -14.46 -6.16
CA ALA A 163 24.64 -13.24 -6.95
C ALA A 163 24.16 -12.06 -6.09
N LYS A 164 25.06 -11.09 -5.88
CA LYS A 164 24.70 -9.79 -5.29
C LYS A 164 23.55 -9.19 -6.12
N PRO A 165 22.50 -8.62 -5.48
CA PRO A 165 21.40 -8.01 -6.23
C PRO A 165 21.95 -6.97 -7.22
N PRO A 166 21.37 -6.90 -8.43
CA PRO A 166 21.85 -5.97 -9.45
C PRO A 166 21.74 -4.54 -8.92
N LYS A 167 22.66 -3.69 -9.38
CA LYS A 167 22.52 -2.24 -9.16
C LYS A 167 21.15 -1.80 -9.68
N ALA A 168 20.51 -0.87 -8.98
CA ALA A 168 19.17 -0.44 -9.28
C ALA A 168 19.11 1.04 -9.59
N SER A 169 18.10 1.44 -10.35
CA SER A 169 17.78 2.83 -10.70
C SER A 169 16.29 3.06 -10.48
N LEU A 170 15.90 4.32 -10.37
CA LEU A 170 14.49 4.68 -10.43
C LEU A 170 13.92 4.31 -11.79
N ARG A 171 12.67 3.87 -11.79
CA ARG A 171 11.90 3.65 -13.01
C ARG A 171 11.58 5.00 -13.65
N ARG A 172 11.80 5.10 -14.96
CA ARG A 172 11.40 6.26 -15.77
C ARG A 172 9.89 6.45 -15.72
N GLU A 173 9.47 7.69 -15.51
CA GLU A 173 8.06 8.09 -15.57
C GLU A 173 7.51 7.84 -16.98
N ARG A 174 6.34 7.19 -17.05
CA ARG A 174 5.62 7.06 -18.32
C ARG A 174 5.00 8.40 -18.71
N THR A 175 4.96 8.67 -20.01
CA THR A 175 4.25 9.84 -20.56
C THR A 175 2.76 9.79 -20.24
N GLU A 176 2.18 8.60 -20.32
CA GLU A 176 0.79 8.30 -19.99
C GLU A 176 0.68 6.97 -19.24
N ALA A 177 -0.26 6.90 -18.29
CA ALA A 177 -0.55 5.72 -17.51
C ALA A 177 -2.05 5.56 -17.29
N ASP A 178 -2.52 4.31 -17.33
CA ASP A 178 -3.91 3.99 -17.00
C ASP A 178 -4.25 4.39 -15.57
N PHE A 179 -5.49 4.81 -15.37
CA PHE A 179 -6.05 5.01 -14.06
C PHE A 179 -6.09 3.68 -13.28
N ARG A 180 -5.57 3.70 -12.04
CA ARG A 180 -5.65 2.60 -11.07
C ARG A 180 -5.92 3.20 -9.69
N GLY A 181 -6.54 2.42 -8.81
CA GLY A 181 -6.86 2.83 -7.45
C GLY A 181 -8.28 3.36 -7.28
N THR A 182 -8.58 3.80 -6.07
CA THR A 182 -9.90 4.29 -5.68
C THR A 182 -10.09 5.76 -6.06
N SER A 183 -11.05 6.09 -6.95
CA SER A 183 -11.33 7.45 -7.44
C SER A 183 -11.46 8.52 -6.35
N MET A 184 -12.00 8.12 -5.19
CA MET A 184 -12.13 8.96 -4.00
C MET A 184 -10.79 9.53 -3.52
N TYR A 185 -9.77 8.68 -3.43
CA TYR A 185 -8.46 8.99 -2.84
C TYR A 185 -7.32 9.12 -3.87
N ALA A 186 -7.54 8.78 -5.14
CA ALA A 186 -6.53 8.98 -6.19
C ALA A 186 -6.16 10.48 -6.35
N SER A 187 -4.88 10.80 -6.55
CA SER A 187 -4.43 12.20 -6.78
C SER A 187 -5.00 12.78 -8.08
N LEU A 188 -5.00 14.11 -8.22
CA LEU A 188 -5.46 14.76 -9.46
C LEU A 188 -4.58 14.34 -10.66
N ARG A 189 -3.27 14.25 -10.47
CA ARG A 189 -2.32 13.75 -11.48
C ARG A 189 -2.67 12.35 -11.99
N VAL A 190 -3.12 11.48 -11.09
CA VAL A 190 -3.56 10.12 -11.45
C VAL A 190 -4.83 10.16 -12.31
N HIS A 191 -5.76 11.06 -12.03
CA HIS A 191 -6.92 11.28 -12.89
C HIS A 191 -6.53 11.83 -14.28
N GLN A 192 -5.49 12.66 -14.33
CA GLN A 192 -4.89 13.22 -15.55
C GLN A 192 -3.90 12.25 -16.26
N SER A 193 -3.99 10.95 -15.99
CA SER A 193 -3.18 9.89 -16.64
C SER A 193 -1.67 10.04 -16.48
N LYS A 194 -1.18 10.75 -15.47
CA LYS A 194 0.26 10.80 -15.15
C LYS A 194 0.68 9.52 -14.41
N ASP A 195 1.94 9.10 -14.61
CA ASP A 195 2.41 7.88 -13.94
C ASP A 195 2.41 8.09 -12.41
N HIS A 196 1.93 7.06 -11.73
CA HIS A 196 1.85 7.07 -10.28
C HIS A 196 3.25 7.01 -9.70
N CYS A 197 3.47 7.83 -8.68
CA CYS A 197 4.72 7.91 -7.95
C CYS A 197 4.46 8.14 -6.46
N ARG A 198 5.53 8.19 -5.66
CA ARG A 198 5.45 8.26 -4.20
C ARG A 198 4.59 9.42 -3.67
N ARG A 199 4.65 10.59 -4.33
CA ARG A 199 3.82 11.75 -3.96
C ARG A 199 2.32 11.47 -4.08
N ASP A 200 1.90 10.58 -4.99
CA ASP A 200 0.48 10.30 -5.20
C ASP A 200 -0.10 9.47 -4.04
N ASP A 201 0.69 8.58 -3.41
CA ASP A 201 0.29 7.89 -2.18
C ASP A 201 0.08 8.89 -1.02
N VAL A 202 0.93 9.92 -0.92
CA VAL A 202 0.83 10.97 0.10
C VAL A 202 -0.39 11.88 -0.15
N TRP A 203 -0.69 12.21 -1.41
CA TRP A 203 -1.93 12.91 -1.77
C TRP A 203 -3.17 12.10 -1.38
N GLY A 204 -3.15 10.78 -1.63
CA GLY A 204 -4.22 9.89 -1.19
C GLY A 204 -4.39 9.90 0.32
N LEU A 205 -3.30 9.89 1.08
CA LEU A 205 -3.34 10.00 2.53
C LEU A 205 -3.96 11.34 3.01
N LEU A 206 -3.63 12.46 2.35
CA LEU A 206 -4.24 13.74 2.67
C LEU A 206 -5.76 13.72 2.46
N TYR A 207 -6.24 13.11 1.37
CA TYR A 207 -7.68 12.93 1.16
C TYR A 207 -8.32 12.00 2.20
N VAL A 208 -7.60 10.97 2.64
CA VAL A 208 -8.03 10.13 3.78
C VAL A 208 -8.19 10.98 5.04
N PHE A 209 -7.21 11.81 5.39
CA PHE A 209 -7.31 12.72 6.54
C PHE A 209 -8.54 13.62 6.44
N CYS A 210 -8.75 14.27 5.29
CA CYS A 210 -9.89 15.15 5.06
C CYS A 210 -11.24 14.40 5.15
N ASP A 211 -11.34 13.18 4.60
CA ASP A 211 -12.53 12.32 4.70
C ASP A 211 -12.84 11.98 6.17
N LEU A 212 -11.83 11.61 6.96
CA LEU A 212 -11.98 11.23 8.36
C LEU A 212 -12.48 12.39 9.23
N VAL A 213 -11.96 13.60 9.03
CA VAL A 213 -12.34 14.78 9.81
C VAL A 213 -13.67 15.38 9.34
N SER A 214 -13.91 15.41 8.03
CA SER A 214 -15.08 16.08 7.43
C SER A 214 -16.28 15.15 7.28
N GLY A 215 -16.07 13.83 7.33
CA GLY A 215 -17.07 12.77 7.13
C GLY A 215 -17.35 12.44 5.66
N GLY A 216 -16.63 13.11 4.75
CA GLY A 216 -16.81 12.99 3.30
C GLY A 216 -15.92 13.98 2.54
N LEU A 217 -15.61 13.66 1.29
CA LEU A 217 -14.99 14.56 0.33
C LEU A 217 -16.06 15.18 -0.60
N PRO A 218 -15.82 16.36 -1.20
CA PRO A 218 -16.81 17.00 -2.08
C PRO A 218 -17.29 16.11 -3.24
N TRP A 219 -16.42 15.22 -3.73
CA TRP A 219 -16.69 14.27 -4.82
C TRP A 219 -17.12 12.87 -4.35
N MET A 220 -17.44 12.67 -3.06
CA MET A 220 -17.73 11.34 -2.50
C MET A 220 -18.91 10.65 -3.19
N SER A 221 -19.99 11.37 -3.51
CA SER A 221 -21.16 10.82 -4.19
C SER A 221 -20.82 10.25 -5.58
N HIS A 222 -20.00 10.97 -6.34
CA HIS A 222 -19.51 10.54 -7.65
C HIS A 222 -18.57 9.34 -7.55
N ALA A 223 -17.73 9.30 -6.52
CA ALA A 223 -16.88 8.14 -6.27
C ALA A 223 -17.73 6.89 -5.96
N ALA A 224 -18.82 7.04 -5.21
CA ALA A 224 -19.74 5.95 -4.88
C ALA A 224 -20.48 5.41 -6.11
N THR A 225 -20.86 6.28 -7.06
CA THR A 225 -21.46 5.88 -8.35
C THR A 225 -20.43 5.46 -9.40
N ARG A 226 -19.14 5.39 -9.04
CA ARG A 226 -18.02 5.09 -9.95
C ARG A 226 -17.88 6.06 -11.11
N ASP A 227 -18.38 7.28 -10.96
CA ASP A 227 -18.20 8.37 -11.91
C ASP A 227 -16.82 9.02 -11.74
N ARG A 228 -15.83 8.41 -12.40
CA ARG A 228 -14.44 8.88 -12.37
C ARG A 228 -14.30 10.28 -12.97
N ALA A 229 -14.98 10.56 -14.08
CA ALA A 229 -14.87 11.82 -14.78
C ALA A 229 -15.32 12.98 -13.90
N MET A 230 -16.45 12.82 -13.20
CA MET A 230 -16.93 13.85 -12.30
C MET A 230 -16.05 14.01 -11.05
N CYS A 231 -15.45 12.92 -10.54
CA CYS A 231 -14.44 13.03 -9.48
C CYS A 231 -13.24 13.88 -9.91
N GLN A 232 -12.77 13.71 -11.15
CA GLN A 232 -11.69 14.51 -11.69
C GLN A 232 -12.09 15.99 -11.80
N ILE A 233 -13.25 16.28 -12.39
CA ILE A 233 -13.75 17.65 -12.58
C ILE A 233 -13.84 18.39 -11.24
N MET A 234 -14.37 17.74 -10.21
CA MET A 234 -14.45 18.33 -8.87
C MET A 234 -13.08 18.55 -8.24
N LYS A 235 -12.12 17.65 -8.47
CA LYS A 235 -10.74 17.82 -7.98
C LYS A 235 -10.06 19.01 -8.67
N GLU A 236 -10.22 19.17 -9.97
CA GLU A 236 -9.68 20.32 -10.72
C GLU A 236 -10.25 21.65 -10.22
N GLN A 237 -11.55 21.69 -9.92
CA GLN A 237 -12.20 22.85 -9.31
C GLN A 237 -11.63 23.19 -7.93
N VAL A 238 -11.45 22.17 -7.08
CA VAL A 238 -10.93 22.36 -5.71
C VAL A 238 -9.45 22.77 -5.71
N HIS A 239 -8.65 22.27 -6.65
CA HIS A 239 -7.22 22.59 -6.76
C HIS A 239 -6.97 23.95 -7.45
N GLY A 240 -7.98 24.57 -8.03
CA GLY A 240 -7.84 25.83 -8.77
C GLY A 240 -7.15 25.67 -10.13
N GLU A 241 -6.92 24.44 -10.59
CA GLU A 241 -6.40 24.16 -11.95
C GLU A 241 -7.46 24.44 -13.03
N ARG A 242 -8.72 24.57 -12.64
CA ARG A 242 -9.79 25.11 -13.48
C ARG A 242 -9.83 26.65 -13.41
N ALA A 243 -8.72 27.32 -13.72
CA ALA A 243 -8.71 28.75 -13.96
C ALA A 243 -8.98 29.02 -15.45
N ALA A 244 -10.15 29.59 -15.72
CA ALA A 244 -10.59 30.22 -16.99
C ALA A 244 -10.53 29.34 -18.25
N GLY A 245 -11.62 28.59 -18.48
CA GLY A 245 -11.97 28.15 -19.83
C GLY A 245 -13.11 29.02 -20.36
N ASP A 246 -12.78 29.75 -21.43
CA ASP A 246 -13.62 30.42 -22.44
C ASP A 246 -14.43 31.67 -22.07
#